data_AF-A0A970C5X8-F1
#
_entry.id   AF-A0A970C5X8-F1
#
_cell.length_a   1.000
_cell.length_b   1.000
_cell.length_c   1.000
_cell.angle_alpha   90.00
_cell.angle_beta   90.00
_cell.angle_gamma   90.00
#
_symmetry.space_group_name_H-M   'P 1'
#
loop_
_entity.id
_entity.type
_entity.pdbx_description
1 polymer ?
#
loop_
_entity_poly.entity_id
_entity_poly.type
_entity_poly.pdbx_seq_one_letter_code
_entity_poly.pdbx_strand_id
1 'polypeptide(L)' 'MEERKAFLLRIDPALMKEIEAWAQDELRSVNGQIEYLLRQAVLRRRKSAAARLRDTAGRDPTTE' A
#
# COMPACT_ATOMS: atom_id res chain seq x y z
N MET A 1 21.87 9.69 -1.18
CA MET A 1 20.42 9.77 -0.86
C MET A 1 19.69 9.38 -2.12
N GLU A 2 18.84 8.36 -2.11
CA GLU A 2 18.02 8.03 -3.28
C GLU A 2 17.18 9.25 -3.69
N GLU A 3 17.14 9.51 -4.99
CA GLU A 3 16.44 10.66 -5.54
C GLU A 3 14.92 10.46 -5.40
N ARG A 4 14.23 11.41 -4.76
CA ARG A 4 12.79 11.33 -4.54
C ARG A 4 12.03 11.78 -5.78
N LYS A 5 11.25 10.84 -6.32
CA LYS A 5 10.17 11.00 -7.30
C LYS A 5 9.15 12.10 -7.00
N ALA A 6 9.32 13.36 -7.40
CA ALA A 6 8.22 14.34 -7.32
C ALA A 6 7.18 14.09 -8.44
N PHE A 7 5.89 14.05 -8.08
CA PHE A 7 4.79 13.93 -9.04
C PHE A 7 3.52 14.61 -8.52
N LEU A 8 2.64 15.03 -9.43
CA LEU A 8 1.33 15.58 -9.07
C LEU A 8 0.34 14.44 -8.84
N LEU A 9 -0.20 14.38 -7.62
CA LEU A 9 -1.25 13.42 -7.25
C LEU A 9 -2.60 14.14 -7.26
N ARG A 10 -3.56 13.63 -8.03
CA ARG A 10 -4.97 14.01 -7.90
C ARG A 10 -5.60 13.09 -6.86
N ILE A 11 -6.12 13.68 -5.79
CA ILE A 11 -6.74 12.96 -4.68
C ILE A 11 -8.05 13.65 -4.32
N ASP A 12 -9.02 12.86 -3.86
CA ASP A 12 -10.25 13.39 -3.30
C ASP A 12 -9.93 14.29 -2.06
N PRO A 13 -10.51 15.51 -1.97
CA PRO A 13 -10.20 16.42 -0.86
C PRO A 13 -10.59 15.88 0.53
N ALA A 14 -11.66 15.10 0.64
CA ALA A 14 -12.08 14.53 1.91
C ALA A 14 -11.07 13.47 2.37
N LEU A 15 -10.62 12.62 1.45
CA LEU A 15 -9.56 11.65 1.72
C LEU A 15 -8.25 12.34 2.14
N MET A 16 -7.88 13.44 1.47
CA MET A 16 -6.68 14.20 1.85
C MET A 16 -6.77 14.74 3.28
N LYS A 17 -7.94 15.26 3.68
CA LYS A 17 -8.18 15.75 5.04
C LYS A 17 -8.04 14.65 6.10
N GLU A 18 -8.53 13.45 5.80
CA GLU A 18 -8.36 12.29 6.70
C GLU A 18 -6.88 11.89 6.84
N ILE A 19 -6.13 11.90 5.74
CA ILE A 19 -4.69 11.60 5.74
C ILE A 19 -3.92 12.67 6.54
N GLU A 20 -4.28 13.95 6.41
CA GLU A 20 -3.67 15.05 7.15
C GLU A 20 -3.90 14.91 8.65
N ALA A 21 -5.14 14.64 9.08
CA ALA A 21 -5.46 14.41 10.49
C ALA A 21 -4.68 13.21 11.05
N TRP A 22 -4.64 12.09 10.33
CA TRP A 22 -3.87 10.93 10.75
C TRP A 22 -2.36 11.21 10.83
N ALA A 23 -1.82 11.99 9.88
CA ALA A 23 -0.43 12.39 9.94
C ALA A 23 -0.12 13.24 11.19
N GLN A 24 -1.04 14.13 11.60
CA GLN A 24 -0.91 14.91 12.83
C GLN A 24 -0.94 14.00 14.07
N ASP A 25 -1.88 13.05 14.13
CA ASP A 25 -2.01 12.11 15.25
C ASP A 25 -0.75 11.26 15.44
N GLU A 26 -0.05 10.90 14.35
CA GLU A 26 1.21 10.14 14.37
C GLU A 26 2.48 11.02 14.43
N LEU A 27 2.35 12.35 14.57
CA LEU A 27 3.48 13.30 14.53
C LEU A 27 4.37 13.11 13.29
N ARG A 28 3.73 12.87 12.14
CA ARG A 28 4.39 12.61 10.85
C ARG A 28 4.08 13.72 9.85
N SER A 29 5.00 13.94 8.91
CA SER A 29 4.67 14.76 7.74
C SER A 29 3.62 14.07 6.87
N VAL A 30 2.75 14.87 6.24
CA VAL A 30 1.71 14.37 5.33
C VAL A 30 2.31 13.52 4.20
N ASN A 31 3.40 13.96 3.59
CA ASN A 31 4.11 13.19 2.57
C ASN A 31 4.67 11.87 3.12
N GLY A 32 5.18 11.87 4.35
CA GLY A 32 5.62 10.64 5.02
C GLY A 32 4.47 9.68 5.28
N GLN A 33 3.29 10.19 5.63
CA GLN A 33 2.09 9.37 5.86
C GLN A 33 1.61 8.74 4.55
N ILE A 34 1.54 9.52 3.47
CA ILE A 34 1.21 9.02 2.13
C ILE A 34 2.19 7.91 1.72
N GLU A 35 3.49 8.13 1.89
CA GLU A 35 4.51 7.13 1.55
C GLU A 35 4.34 5.85 2.36
N TYR A 36 4.10 5.97 3.68
CA TYR A 36 3.86 4.83 4.56
C TYR A 36 2.65 4.01 4.09
N LEU A 37 1.51 4.68 3.84
CA LEU A 37 0.28 4.02 3.37
C LEU A 37 0.47 3.30 2.04
N LEU A 38 1.15 3.94 1.08
CA LEU A 38 1.46 3.33 -0.22
C LEU A 38 2.37 2.12 -0.08
N ARG A 39 3.41 2.18 0.77
CA ARG A 39 4.28 1.02 1.06
C ARG A 39 3.47 -0.13 1.65
N GLN A 40 2.61 0.14 2.62
CA GLN A 40 1.75 -0.88 3.23
C GLN A 40 0.79 -1.50 2.20
N ALA A 41 0.17 -0.68 1.35
CA ALA A 41 -0.74 -1.16 0.30
C ALA A 41 -0.02 -2.09 -0.71
N VAL A 42 1.17 -1.72 -1.16
CA VAL A 42 2.00 -2.54 -2.07
C VAL A 42 2.41 -3.84 -1.40
N LEU A 43 2.85 -3.80 -0.13
CA LEU A 43 3.22 -5.00 0.62
C LEU A 43 2.03 -5.95 0.80
N ARG A 44 0.86 -5.43 1.17
CA ARG A 44 -0.38 -6.23 1.26
C ARG A 44 -0.72 -6.89 -0.07
N ARG A 45 -0.70 -6.13 -1.18
CA ARG A 45 -0.95 -6.66 -2.53
C ARG A 45 0.01 -7.80 -2.88
N ARG A 46 1.30 -7.65 -2.61
CA ARG A 46 2.31 -8.69 -2.87
C ARG A 46 2.07 -9.95 -2.04
N LYS A 47 1.76 -9.79 -0.74
CA LYS A 47 1.45 -10.92 0.14
C LYS A 47 0.21 -11.68 -0.34
N SER A 48 -0.85 -10.96 -0.72
CA SER A 48 -2.06 -11.58 -1.27
C SER A 48 -1.81 -12.30 -2.60
N ALA A 49 -0.96 -11.75 -3.48
CA ALA A 49 -0.56 -12.42 -4.71
C ALA A 49 0.24 -13.71 -4.44
N ALA A 50 1.18 -13.67 -3.50
CA ALA A 50 1.96 -14.84 -3.11
C ALA A 50 1.08 -15.94 -2.47
N ALA A 51 0.08 -15.56 -1.67
CA ALA A 51 -0.88 -16.50 -1.10
C ALA A 51 -1.71 -17.20 -2.19
N ARG A 52 -2.20 -16.45 -3.19
CA ARG A 52 -2.94 -17.02 -4.33
C ARG A 52 -2.10 -18.01 -5.13
N LEU A 53 -0.83 -17.70 -5.38
CA LEU A 53 0.07 -18.60 -6.11
C LEU A 53 0.30 -19.93 -5.37
N ARG A 54 0.35 -19.88 -4.03
CA ARG A 54 0.48 -21.10 -3.20
C ARG A 54 -0.80 -21.94 -3.22
N ASP A 55 -1.96 -21.31 -3.19
CA ASP A 55 -3.25 -21.99 -3.26
C ASP A 55 -3.44 -22.71 -4.61
N THR A 56 -3.05 -22.06 -5.72
CA THR A 56 -3.10 -22.68 -7.05
C THR A 56 -2.07 -23.80 -7.23
N ALA A 57 -0.91 -23.72 -6.58
CA ALA A 57 0.14 -24.73 -6.66
C ALA A 57 -0.12 -25.95 -5.75
N GLY A 58 -0.94 -25.79 -4.71
CA GLY A 58 -1.36 -26.88 -3.82
C GLY A 58 -2.55 -27.67 -4.33
N ARG A 59 -3.21 -27.23 -5.40
CA ARG A 59 -4.30 -27.96 -6.05
C ARG A 59 -3.74 -28.78 -7.20
N ASP A 60 -3.11 -29.90 -6.85
CA ASP A 60 -2.76 -30.94 -7.82
C ASP A 60 -4.07 -31.47 -8.46
N PRO A 61 -4.26 -31.39 -9.78
CA PRO A 61 -5.47 -31.87 -10.44
C PRO A 61 -5.47 -33.40 -10.66
N THR A 62 -4.62 -34.17 -9.98
CA THR A 62 -4.42 -35.62 -10.23
C THR A 62 -4.87 -36.52 -9.07
N THR A 63 -5.79 -36.06 -8.21
CA THR A 63 -6.47 -36.96 -7.26
C THR A 63 -7.96 -37.07 -7.63
N GLU A 64 -8.24 -37.85 -8.66
CA GLU A 64 -9.47 -38.65 -8.84
C GLU A 64 -9.14 -39.89 -9.67
#